data_AF-A0A9D5JKZ3-F1
#
_entry.id   AF-A0A9D5JKZ3-F1
#
_cell.length_a   1.000
_cell.length_b   1.000
_cell.length_c   1.000
_cell.angle_alpha   90.00
_cell.angle_beta   90.00
_cell.angle_gamma   90.00
#
_symmetry.space_group_name_H-M   'P 1'
#
loop_
_entity.id
_entity.type
_entity.pdbx_description
1 polymer ?
#
loop_
_entity_poly.entity_id
_entity_poly.type
_entity_poly.pdbx_seq_one_letter_code
_entity_poly.pdbx_strand_id
1 'polypeptide(L)'
;MTGKSHIEWTEMTWNPVTGCTKVSPGCKYCYAETLAGRLQAMGVHGYENGFAVSLIPERLELPKRRKTPTIWFVNSMSDLFHDKVPFAYVDKVMATITTTPQHIYQILTKRPKVMAKYFAGRSVPNNAWLGVTVEDRRYGTPRIAPLRSIRAPIRFLSVEPLLEDVGALDLESIHWVIVGGESGTKARPMAPEWARNIRDQCARNNVPFFFKQWGAHGVDGQRRAKGRNGRLLDGVVHDAMPELC
;
A
#
# COMPACT_ATOMS: atom_id res chain seq x y z
N MET A 1 -2.14 1.79 -15.38
CA MET A 1 -1.38 0.71 -16.04
C MET A 1 -1.42 -0.53 -15.17
N THR A 2 -1.50 -1.72 -15.75
CA THR A 2 -1.38 -3.02 -15.06
C THR A 2 -0.11 -3.65 -15.58
N GLY A 3 0.77 -4.18 -14.72
CA GLY A 3 2.05 -4.71 -15.18
C GLY A 3 2.99 -5.12 -14.05
N LYS A 4 4.18 -5.60 -14.44
CA LYS A 4 5.25 -5.97 -13.50
C LYS A 4 5.58 -4.80 -12.59
N SER A 5 5.63 -5.08 -11.30
CA SER A 5 5.86 -4.06 -10.28
C SER A 5 7.37 -3.81 -10.07
N HIS A 6 7.70 -2.58 -9.70
CA HIS A 6 9.01 -2.22 -9.14
C HIS A 6 8.92 -1.99 -7.62
N ILE A 7 7.81 -2.42 -7.01
CA ILE A 7 7.60 -2.39 -5.56
C ILE A 7 8.04 -3.75 -5.03
N GLU A 8 8.93 -3.73 -4.05
CA GLU A 8 9.75 -4.86 -3.64
C GLU A 8 8.94 -6.02 -3.03
N TRP A 9 7.78 -5.72 -2.46
CA TRP A 9 6.92 -6.66 -1.73
C TRP A 9 5.72 -7.19 -2.55
N THR A 10 5.69 -6.92 -3.85
CA THR A 10 4.61 -7.33 -4.77
C THR A 10 5.15 -7.65 -6.16
N GLU A 11 4.44 -8.46 -6.93
CA GLU A 11 4.92 -8.89 -8.25
C GLU A 11 4.34 -8.07 -9.38
N MET A 12 3.05 -7.71 -9.27
CA MET A 12 2.34 -6.95 -10.29
C MET A 12 1.38 -5.93 -9.66
N THR A 13 1.04 -4.89 -10.42
CA THR A 13 0.03 -3.91 -10.00
C THR A 13 -1.25 -4.08 -10.82
N TRP A 14 -2.40 -3.96 -10.16
CA TRP A 14 -3.72 -3.98 -10.78
C TRP A 14 -4.50 -2.73 -10.37
N ASN A 15 -4.89 -1.90 -11.35
CA ASN A 15 -5.48 -0.58 -11.09
C ASN A 15 -6.89 -0.44 -11.71
N PRO A 16 -7.93 -1.06 -11.11
CA PRO A 16 -9.32 -0.92 -11.55
C PRO A 16 -9.88 0.49 -11.30
N VAL A 17 -9.27 1.27 -10.40
CA VAL A 17 -9.53 2.72 -10.27
C VAL A 17 -8.23 3.47 -10.54
N THR A 18 -8.30 4.67 -11.09
CA THR A 18 -7.19 5.62 -11.18
C THR A 18 -7.55 6.93 -10.48
N GLY A 19 -6.54 7.67 -10.04
CA GLY A 19 -6.73 8.96 -9.38
C GLY A 19 -7.13 8.86 -7.90
N CYS A 20 -6.94 9.95 -7.17
CA CYS A 20 -7.20 10.03 -5.73
C CYS A 20 -7.33 11.49 -5.28
N THR A 21 -7.63 11.70 -4.01
CA THR A 21 -7.51 12.99 -3.31
C THR A 21 -6.53 12.87 -2.13
N LYS A 22 -5.81 13.96 -1.84
CA LYS A 22 -4.87 14.00 -0.70
C LYS A 22 -5.63 14.12 0.61
N VAL A 23 -5.27 13.29 1.60
CA VAL A 23 -5.96 13.25 2.91
C VAL A 23 -5.02 13.44 4.10
N SER A 24 -3.71 13.51 3.87
CA SER A 24 -2.70 13.58 4.93
C SER A 24 -1.34 14.08 4.43
N PRO A 25 -0.39 14.39 5.33
CA PRO A 25 0.97 14.81 4.97
C PRO A 25 1.74 13.78 4.11
N GLY A 26 1.43 12.49 4.24
CA GLY A 26 1.99 11.43 3.40
C GLY A 26 1.62 11.57 1.91
N CYS A 27 0.54 12.30 1.60
CA CYS A 27 0.12 12.55 0.21
C CYS A 27 0.82 13.75 -0.44
N LYS A 28 1.58 14.57 0.31
CA LYS A 28 2.13 15.85 -0.16
C LYS A 28 2.92 15.70 -1.47
N TYR A 29 3.78 14.68 -1.54
CA TYR A 29 4.65 14.37 -2.68
C TYR A 29 4.30 13.05 -3.36
N CYS A 30 3.00 12.76 -3.50
CA CYS A 30 2.50 11.52 -4.08
C CYS A 30 3.06 11.25 -5.48
N TYR A 31 3.76 10.13 -5.65
CA TYR A 31 4.30 9.72 -6.95
C TYR A 31 3.17 9.47 -7.96
N ALA A 32 2.03 8.92 -7.51
CA ALA A 32 0.92 8.57 -8.39
C ALA A 32 0.29 9.80 -9.03
N GLU A 33 0.22 10.93 -8.31
CA GLU A 33 -0.26 12.21 -8.85
C GLU A 33 0.68 12.73 -9.95
N THR A 34 1.99 12.74 -9.69
CA THR A 34 2.98 13.18 -10.67
C THR A 34 2.97 12.30 -11.92
N LEU A 35 2.88 10.98 -11.72
CA LEU A 35 2.83 10.02 -12.83
C LEU A 35 1.51 10.11 -13.60
N ALA A 36 0.37 10.32 -12.93
CA ALA A 36 -0.91 10.51 -13.61
C ALA A 36 -0.90 11.72 -14.55
N GLY A 37 -0.28 12.84 -14.15
CA GLY A 37 -0.12 14.01 -15.05
C GLY A 37 0.72 13.68 -16.30
N ARG A 38 1.76 12.86 -16.16
CA ARG A 38 2.55 12.39 -17.32
C ARG A 38 1.74 11.47 -18.23
N LEU A 39 1.01 10.53 -17.65
CA LEU A 39 0.19 9.57 -18.39
C LEU A 39 -0.96 10.27 -19.13
N GLN A 40 -1.53 11.31 -18.54
CA GLN A 40 -2.50 12.19 -19.19
C GLN A 40 -1.90 12.91 -20.40
N ALA A 41 -0.71 13.53 -20.23
CA ALA A 41 -0.02 14.21 -21.33
C ALA A 41 0.36 13.25 -22.48
N MET A 42 0.58 11.97 -22.17
CA MET A 42 0.85 10.92 -23.15
C MET A 42 -0.42 10.30 -23.78
N GLY A 43 -1.62 10.73 -23.39
CA GLY A 43 -2.87 10.17 -23.90
C GLY A 43 -3.13 8.73 -23.48
N VAL A 44 -2.59 8.28 -22.34
CA VAL A 44 -2.76 6.89 -21.87
C VAL A 44 -4.17 6.68 -21.35
N HIS A 45 -4.84 5.65 -21.88
CA HIS A 45 -6.21 5.31 -21.50
C HIS A 45 -6.39 5.06 -19.99
N GLY A 46 -7.44 5.66 -19.42
CA GLY A 46 -7.76 5.66 -17.99
C GLY A 46 -7.06 6.75 -17.17
N TYR A 47 -6.39 7.70 -17.84
CA TYR A 47 -5.79 8.89 -17.25
C TYR A 47 -6.21 10.18 -17.97
N GLU A 48 -7.28 10.12 -18.77
CA GLU A 48 -7.87 11.26 -19.48
C GLU A 48 -8.20 12.41 -18.50
N ASN A 49 -8.63 12.04 -17.29
CA ASN A 49 -8.96 12.97 -16.20
C ASN A 49 -7.78 13.26 -15.25
N GLY A 50 -6.55 12.95 -15.65
CA GLY A 50 -5.35 13.15 -14.83
C GLY A 50 -5.41 12.35 -13.53
N PHE A 51 -5.31 13.04 -12.39
CA PHE A 51 -5.36 12.41 -11.06
C PHE A 51 -6.77 12.42 -10.42
N ALA A 52 -7.80 12.87 -11.15
CA ALA A 52 -9.17 12.74 -10.67
C ALA A 52 -9.62 11.26 -10.68
N VAL A 53 -10.45 10.90 -9.71
CA VAL A 53 -10.92 9.52 -9.54
C VAL A 53 -11.72 9.08 -10.77
N SER A 54 -11.26 8.00 -11.41
CA SER A 54 -11.90 7.38 -12.56
C SER A 54 -12.01 5.86 -12.35
N LEU A 55 -13.19 5.31 -12.56
CA LEU A 55 -13.41 3.86 -12.57
C LEU A 55 -13.00 3.32 -13.94
N ILE A 56 -12.30 2.19 -13.98
CA ILE A 56 -11.82 1.57 -15.23
C ILE A 56 -12.37 0.14 -15.31
N PRO A 57 -13.67 -0.06 -15.62
CA PRO A 57 -14.33 -1.36 -15.60
C PRO A 57 -13.64 -2.43 -16.47
N GLU A 58 -13.03 -2.04 -17.58
CA GLU A 58 -12.36 -2.94 -18.53
C GLU A 58 -11.17 -3.64 -17.87
N ARG A 59 -10.58 -3.02 -16.83
CA ARG A 59 -9.46 -3.60 -16.09
C ARG A 59 -9.90 -4.68 -15.09
N LEU A 60 -11.19 -4.84 -14.81
CA LEU A 60 -11.69 -5.88 -13.88
C LEU A 60 -11.41 -7.30 -14.37
N GLU A 61 -11.28 -7.49 -15.68
CA GLU A 61 -11.02 -8.79 -16.30
C GLU A 61 -9.53 -9.16 -16.33
N LEU A 62 -8.62 -8.23 -16.03
CA LEU A 62 -7.19 -8.47 -16.21
C LEU A 62 -6.63 -9.60 -15.34
N PRO A 63 -6.97 -9.71 -14.04
CA PRO A 63 -6.46 -10.82 -13.24
C PRO A 63 -6.99 -12.18 -13.72
N LYS A 64 -8.25 -12.24 -14.21
CA LYS A 64 -8.85 -13.49 -14.71
C LYS A 64 -8.12 -14.08 -15.91
N ARG A 65 -7.40 -13.24 -16.68
CA ARG A 65 -6.62 -13.68 -17.85
C ARG A 65 -5.27 -14.29 -17.46
N ARG A 66 -4.82 -14.12 -16.21
CA ARG A 66 -3.51 -14.58 -15.75
C ARG A 66 -3.63 -15.93 -15.05
N LYS A 67 -2.95 -16.93 -15.62
CA LYS A 67 -2.93 -18.30 -15.08
C LYS A 67 -1.88 -18.50 -13.99
N THR A 68 -0.72 -17.83 -14.10
CA THR A 68 0.36 -17.92 -13.13
C THR A 68 -0.06 -17.31 -11.80
N PRO A 69 0.05 -18.03 -10.66
CA PRO A 69 -0.15 -17.46 -9.33
C PRO A 69 0.62 -16.17 -9.16
N THR A 70 0.01 -15.14 -8.57
CA THR A 70 0.61 -13.81 -8.53
C THR A 70 0.13 -12.99 -7.36
N ILE A 71 1.07 -12.27 -6.76
CA ILE A 71 0.81 -11.26 -5.73
C ILE A 71 0.58 -9.91 -6.42
N TRP A 72 -0.66 -9.42 -6.34
CA TRP A 72 -1.11 -8.16 -6.94
C TRP A 72 -1.21 -7.06 -5.90
N PHE A 73 -0.54 -5.94 -6.15
CA PHE A 73 -0.85 -4.70 -5.45
C PHE A 73 -2.02 -3.98 -6.14
N VAL A 74 -3.13 -3.90 -5.43
CA VAL A 74 -4.39 -3.32 -5.89
C VAL A 74 -4.35 -1.81 -5.71
N ASN A 75 -4.68 -1.07 -6.76
CA ASN A 75 -4.82 0.38 -6.77
C ASN A 75 -3.53 1.15 -6.42
N SER A 76 -2.37 0.70 -6.90
CA SER A 76 -1.08 1.43 -6.84
C SER A 76 -1.12 2.89 -7.36
N MET A 77 -2.15 3.29 -8.11
CA MET A 77 -2.31 4.61 -8.72
C MET A 77 -3.57 5.35 -8.23
N SER A 78 -4.19 4.86 -7.15
CA SER A 78 -5.46 5.37 -6.62
C SER A 78 -5.68 4.87 -5.17
N ASP A 79 -6.90 4.98 -4.66
CA ASP A 79 -7.31 4.36 -3.39
C ASP A 79 -8.69 3.71 -3.62
N LEU A 80 -8.78 2.38 -3.45
CA LEU A 80 -10.01 1.64 -3.74
C LEU A 80 -11.19 2.09 -2.86
N PHE A 81 -10.90 2.56 -1.65
CA PHE A 81 -11.89 3.02 -0.67
C PHE A 81 -12.03 4.56 -0.67
N HIS A 82 -11.73 5.21 -1.79
CA HIS A 82 -12.05 6.62 -1.98
C HIS A 82 -13.57 6.86 -1.97
N ASP A 83 -14.04 7.96 -1.37
CA ASP A 83 -15.49 8.27 -1.20
C ASP A 83 -16.26 8.41 -2.52
N LYS A 84 -15.55 8.53 -3.64
CA LYS A 84 -16.10 8.62 -5.00
C LYS A 84 -16.17 7.27 -5.71
N VAL A 85 -15.68 6.20 -5.09
CA VAL A 85 -15.78 4.83 -5.60
C VAL A 85 -17.02 4.19 -4.98
N PRO A 86 -18.08 3.90 -5.76
CA PRO A 86 -19.29 3.30 -5.22
C PRO A 86 -19.00 1.91 -4.65
N PHE A 87 -19.64 1.54 -3.54
CA PHE A 87 -19.52 0.18 -3.00
C PHE A 87 -19.93 -0.89 -3.99
N ALA A 88 -20.90 -0.62 -4.87
CA ALA A 88 -21.25 -1.53 -5.97
C ALA A 88 -20.09 -1.77 -6.96
N TYR A 89 -19.15 -0.83 -7.10
CA TYR A 89 -17.93 -1.04 -7.87
C TYR A 89 -16.88 -1.82 -7.07
N VAL A 90 -16.74 -1.53 -5.77
CA VAL A 90 -15.89 -2.33 -4.87
C VAL A 90 -16.35 -3.79 -4.86
N ASP A 91 -17.66 -4.05 -4.90
CA ASP A 91 -18.24 -5.40 -5.00
C ASP A 91 -17.76 -6.13 -6.28
N LYS A 92 -17.66 -5.43 -7.41
CA LYS A 92 -17.09 -6.00 -8.65
C LYS A 92 -15.60 -6.31 -8.52
N VAL A 93 -14.83 -5.45 -7.85
CA VAL A 93 -13.40 -5.69 -7.57
C VAL A 93 -13.24 -6.92 -6.68
N MET A 94 -14.01 -7.01 -5.58
CA MET A 94 -13.99 -8.17 -4.69
C MET A 94 -14.45 -9.44 -5.39
N ALA A 95 -15.43 -9.37 -6.31
CA ALA A 95 -15.84 -10.52 -7.11
C ALA A 95 -14.71 -11.04 -8.02
N THR A 96 -13.93 -10.16 -8.66
CA THR A 96 -12.73 -10.58 -9.40
C THR A 96 -11.72 -11.27 -8.47
N ILE A 97 -11.49 -10.71 -7.28
CA ILE A 97 -10.57 -11.28 -6.28
C ILE A 97 -11.02 -12.70 -5.89
N THR A 98 -12.29 -12.87 -5.49
CA THR A 98 -12.86 -14.17 -5.10
C THR A 98 -12.81 -15.19 -6.23
N THR A 99 -13.08 -14.78 -7.49
CA THR A 99 -13.11 -15.69 -8.64
C THR A 99 -11.73 -16.01 -9.22
N THR A 100 -10.66 -15.49 -8.62
CA THR A 100 -9.26 -15.78 -9.02
C THR A 100 -8.43 -16.23 -7.81
N PRO A 101 -8.78 -17.38 -7.19
CA PRO A 101 -8.17 -17.83 -5.93
C PRO A 101 -6.68 -18.19 -6.05
N GLN A 102 -6.16 -18.38 -7.26
CA GLN A 102 -4.73 -18.59 -7.51
C GLN A 102 -3.88 -17.33 -7.27
N HIS A 103 -4.49 -16.17 -7.12
CA HIS A 103 -3.81 -14.89 -6.88
C HIS A 103 -3.98 -14.43 -5.45
N ILE A 104 -3.03 -13.64 -4.97
CA ILE A 104 -3.10 -12.89 -3.71
C ILE A 104 -3.25 -11.41 -4.05
N TYR A 105 -4.11 -10.69 -3.33
CA TYR A 105 -4.38 -9.28 -3.56
C TYR A 105 -4.08 -8.44 -2.33
N GLN A 106 -3.05 -7.61 -2.42
CA GLN A 106 -2.68 -6.63 -1.40
C GLN A 106 -3.46 -5.33 -1.67
N ILE A 107 -4.37 -4.97 -0.76
CA ILE A 107 -5.18 -3.76 -0.83
C ILE A 107 -4.72 -2.81 0.26
N LEU A 108 -4.22 -1.63 -0.12
CA LEU A 108 -3.72 -0.61 0.80
C LEU A 108 -4.58 0.66 0.70
N THR A 109 -4.97 1.23 1.84
CA THR A 109 -5.78 2.47 1.86
C THR A 109 -5.33 3.47 2.93
N LYS A 110 -5.61 4.76 2.69
CA LYS A 110 -5.57 5.82 3.73
C LYS A 110 -6.95 6.15 4.28
N ARG A 111 -8.00 5.43 3.86
CA ARG A 111 -9.41 5.65 4.21
C ARG A 111 -10.01 4.42 4.92
N PRO A 112 -9.43 3.98 6.04
CA PRO A 112 -9.83 2.73 6.68
C PRO A 112 -11.25 2.77 7.24
N LYS A 113 -11.82 3.96 7.52
CA LYS A 113 -13.22 4.10 7.94
C LYS A 113 -14.19 3.70 6.82
N VAL A 114 -13.88 4.03 5.57
CA VAL A 114 -14.67 3.65 4.40
C VAL A 114 -14.55 2.14 4.17
N MET A 115 -13.34 1.60 4.27
CA MET A 115 -13.07 0.16 4.21
C MET A 115 -13.83 -0.62 5.30
N ALA A 116 -13.80 -0.15 6.56
CA ALA A 116 -14.52 -0.76 7.67
C ALA A 116 -16.04 -0.70 7.46
N LYS A 117 -16.57 0.44 6.98
CA LYS A 117 -18.00 0.56 6.62
C LYS A 117 -18.40 -0.43 5.52
N TYR A 118 -17.54 -0.63 4.52
CA TYR A 118 -17.80 -1.58 3.44
C TYR A 118 -17.88 -3.03 3.95
N PHE A 119 -16.93 -3.43 4.80
CA PHE A 119 -16.84 -4.78 5.36
C PHE A 119 -17.72 -5.02 6.60
N ALA A 120 -18.43 -4.02 7.12
CA ALA A 120 -19.38 -4.20 8.22
C ALA A 120 -20.51 -5.19 7.88
N GLY A 121 -20.85 -5.34 6.59
CA GLY A 121 -21.87 -6.29 6.12
C GLY A 121 -21.37 -7.25 5.03
N ARG A 122 -20.05 -7.38 4.84
CA ARG A 122 -19.45 -8.19 3.76
C ARG A 122 -18.24 -8.95 4.29
N SER A 123 -18.09 -10.20 3.87
CA SER A 123 -16.88 -10.99 4.15
C SER A 123 -15.70 -10.53 3.30
N VAL A 124 -14.50 -10.53 3.88
CA VAL A 124 -13.25 -10.35 3.13
C VAL A 124 -12.92 -11.64 2.39
N PRO A 125 -12.61 -11.61 1.08
CA PRO A 125 -12.15 -12.80 0.36
C PRO A 125 -10.87 -13.40 0.98
N ASN A 126 -10.74 -14.73 0.97
CA ASN A 126 -9.60 -15.42 1.58
C ASN A 126 -8.23 -15.02 1.00
N ASN A 127 -8.22 -14.60 -0.26
CA ASN A 127 -7.04 -14.17 -0.98
C ASN A 127 -6.87 -12.63 -1.05
N ALA A 128 -7.60 -11.89 -0.20
CA ALA A 128 -7.44 -10.44 -0.03
C ALA A 128 -6.70 -10.12 1.27
N TRP A 129 -5.58 -9.43 1.14
CA TRP A 129 -4.82 -8.85 2.26
C TRP A 129 -5.19 -7.39 2.39
N LEU A 130 -5.64 -6.98 3.58
CA LEU A 130 -6.07 -5.60 3.84
C LEU A 130 -4.99 -4.86 4.59
N GLY A 131 -4.69 -3.63 4.18
CA GLY A 131 -3.69 -2.83 4.87
C GLY A 131 -4.00 -1.35 4.87
N VAL A 132 -3.34 -0.66 5.79
CA VAL A 132 -3.43 0.80 5.93
C VAL A 132 -2.07 1.45 5.88
N THR A 133 -1.99 2.65 5.31
CA THR A 133 -0.77 3.44 5.41
C THR A 133 -0.66 4.08 6.81
N VAL A 134 0.52 4.02 7.41
CA VAL A 134 0.85 4.66 8.69
C VAL A 134 2.06 5.58 8.50
N GLU A 135 1.86 6.83 8.08
CA GLU A 135 2.99 7.76 7.81
C GLU A 135 3.45 8.56 9.03
N ASP A 136 2.58 8.78 10.01
CA ASP A 136 2.80 9.65 11.17
C ASP A 136 1.86 9.29 12.34
N ARG A 137 2.09 9.88 13.53
CA ARG A 137 1.27 9.68 14.73
C ARG A 137 -0.13 10.25 14.56
N ARG A 138 -0.27 11.44 13.97
CA ARG A 138 -1.54 12.19 13.95
C ARG A 138 -2.59 11.59 13.00
N TYR A 139 -2.18 11.16 11.82
CA TYR A 139 -3.06 10.67 10.75
C TYR A 139 -2.86 9.18 10.48
N GLY A 140 -1.61 8.69 10.55
CA GLY A 140 -1.28 7.30 10.27
C GLY A 140 -1.73 6.34 11.36
N THR A 141 -1.25 6.50 12.59
CA THR A 141 -1.52 5.55 13.69
C THR A 141 -3.01 5.32 13.97
N PRO A 142 -3.92 6.33 13.91
CA PRO A 142 -5.34 6.12 14.16
C PRO A 142 -6.02 5.24 13.10
N ARG A 143 -5.36 4.95 11.97
CA ARG A 143 -5.90 4.07 10.91
C ARG A 143 -5.80 2.59 11.26
N ILE A 144 -5.00 2.23 12.26
CA ILE A 144 -4.80 0.84 12.68
C ILE A 144 -6.08 0.29 13.32
N ALA A 145 -6.77 1.07 14.17
CA ALA A 145 -7.96 0.60 14.87
C ALA A 145 -9.11 0.16 13.93
N PRO A 146 -9.52 0.94 12.91
CA PRO A 146 -10.55 0.47 11.97
C PRO A 146 -10.09 -0.69 11.07
N LEU A 147 -8.78 -0.88 10.84
CA LEU A 147 -8.28 -2.09 10.17
C LEU A 147 -8.45 -3.32 11.07
N ARG A 148 -8.08 -3.19 12.35
CA ARG A 148 -8.19 -4.28 13.34
C ARG A 148 -9.64 -4.73 13.57
N SER A 149 -10.62 -3.83 13.44
CA SER A 149 -12.04 -4.18 13.54
C SER A 149 -12.57 -5.05 12.38
N ILE A 150 -11.81 -5.20 11.29
CA ILE A 150 -12.21 -6.02 10.15
C ILE A 150 -11.61 -7.42 10.32
N ARG A 151 -12.45 -8.45 10.24
CA ARG A 151 -11.99 -9.84 10.15
C ARG A 151 -11.48 -10.09 8.74
N ALA A 152 -10.16 -10.18 8.58
CA ALA A 152 -9.49 -10.46 7.32
C ALA A 152 -8.41 -11.54 7.53
N PRO A 153 -8.12 -12.38 6.50
CA PRO A 153 -7.07 -13.39 6.57
C PRO A 153 -5.71 -12.77 6.92
N ILE A 154 -5.37 -11.65 6.25
CA ILE A 154 -4.15 -10.88 6.52
C ILE A 154 -4.52 -9.41 6.68
N ARG A 155 -3.95 -8.81 7.72
CA ARG A 155 -3.98 -7.37 8.03
C ARG A 155 -2.55 -6.88 8.07
N PHE A 156 -2.21 -5.86 7.29
CA PHE A 156 -0.84 -5.35 7.22
C PHE A 156 -0.75 -3.84 7.37
N LEU A 157 0.37 -3.36 7.88
CA LEU A 157 0.70 -1.94 7.97
C LEU A 157 1.73 -1.61 6.91
N SER A 158 1.45 -0.60 6.10
CA SER A 158 2.45 0.02 5.23
C SER A 158 2.87 1.32 5.88
N VAL A 159 3.94 1.27 6.66
CA VAL A 159 4.52 2.42 7.35
C VAL A 159 5.41 3.20 6.37
N GLU A 160 4.80 3.65 5.28
CA GLU A 160 5.48 4.38 4.20
C GLU A 160 4.61 5.48 3.55
N PRO A 161 5.18 6.67 3.27
CA PRO A 161 6.49 7.11 3.73
C PRO A 161 6.48 7.26 5.27
N LEU A 162 7.51 6.75 5.96
CA LEU A 162 7.68 7.00 7.39
C LEU A 162 8.23 8.42 7.59
N LEU A 163 7.39 9.31 8.13
CA LEU A 163 7.68 10.75 8.21
C LEU A 163 8.18 11.22 9.58
N GLU A 164 7.96 10.42 10.61
CA GLU A 164 8.39 10.66 11.98
C GLU A 164 8.46 9.34 12.74
N ASP A 165 9.00 9.34 13.96
CA ASP A 165 8.83 8.22 14.87
C ASP A 165 7.34 8.06 15.21
N VAL A 166 6.72 6.96 14.80
CA VAL A 166 5.30 6.69 15.05
C VAL A 166 5.02 6.21 16.48
N GLY A 167 6.05 6.05 17.32
CA GLY A 167 5.93 5.61 18.70
C GLY A 167 5.51 4.14 18.80
N ALA A 168 4.75 3.79 19.82
CA ALA A 168 4.22 2.44 19.99
C ALA A 168 3.03 2.19 19.04
N LEU A 169 3.12 1.13 18.26
CA LEU A 169 2.07 0.63 17.37
C LEU A 169 1.31 -0.49 18.06
N ASP A 170 -0.02 -0.44 17.94
CA ASP A 170 -0.88 -1.55 18.35
C ASP A 170 -0.85 -2.64 17.27
N LEU A 171 0.03 -3.62 17.46
CA LEU A 171 0.27 -4.72 16.52
C LEU A 171 -0.61 -5.93 16.81
N GLU A 172 -1.51 -5.87 17.79
CA GLU A 172 -2.43 -6.97 18.03
C GLU A 172 -3.22 -7.26 16.76
N SER A 173 -3.26 -8.52 16.34
CA SER A 173 -4.01 -8.93 15.15
C SER A 173 -3.46 -8.36 13.82
N ILE A 174 -2.24 -7.79 13.82
CA ILE A 174 -1.50 -7.41 12.62
C ILE A 174 -0.54 -8.54 12.23
N HIS A 175 -0.49 -8.85 10.93
CA HIS A 175 0.22 -10.02 10.42
C HIS A 175 1.46 -9.65 9.59
N TRP A 176 1.63 -8.37 9.24
CA TRP A 176 2.79 -7.92 8.47
C TRP A 176 2.98 -6.41 8.58
N VAL A 177 4.24 -5.96 8.68
CA VAL A 177 4.59 -4.54 8.74
C VAL A 177 5.69 -4.24 7.73
N ILE A 178 5.42 -3.28 6.85
CA ILE A 178 6.34 -2.80 5.81
C ILE A 178 6.81 -1.41 6.21
N VAL A 179 8.11 -1.16 6.21
CA VAL A 179 8.69 0.17 6.46
C VAL A 179 9.43 0.68 5.24
N GLY A 180 9.21 1.94 4.89
CA GLY A 180 9.89 2.57 3.77
C GLY A 180 9.93 4.09 3.85
N GLY A 181 11.05 4.66 3.38
CA GLY A 181 11.21 6.11 3.27
C GLY A 181 10.55 6.70 2.02
N GLU A 182 10.39 8.04 2.01
CA GLU A 182 9.75 8.74 0.91
C GLU A 182 10.60 8.72 -0.37
N SER A 183 9.93 8.56 -1.52
CA SER A 183 10.57 8.58 -2.83
C SER A 183 10.22 9.83 -3.62
N GLY A 184 11.03 10.15 -4.62
CA GLY A 184 10.80 11.29 -5.52
C GLY A 184 11.68 12.49 -5.21
N THR A 185 11.55 13.53 -6.04
CA THR A 185 12.47 14.68 -6.03
C THR A 185 12.26 15.63 -4.86
N LYS A 186 11.18 15.48 -4.11
CA LYS A 186 10.85 16.29 -2.92
C LYS A 186 10.72 15.42 -1.67
N ALA A 187 11.29 14.21 -1.71
CA ALA A 187 11.23 13.27 -0.61
C ALA A 187 11.83 13.85 0.67
N ARG A 188 11.17 13.55 1.79
CA ARG A 188 11.65 13.84 3.14
C ARG A 188 12.52 12.69 3.66
N PRO A 189 13.55 12.97 4.46
CA PRO A 189 14.39 11.94 5.06
C PRO A 189 13.60 11.16 6.12
N MET A 190 13.94 9.88 6.27
CA MET A 190 13.50 9.00 7.35
C MET A 190 14.70 8.72 8.25
N ALA A 191 14.54 8.92 9.55
CA ALA A 191 15.64 8.65 10.48
C ALA A 191 15.75 7.14 10.78
N PRO A 192 16.98 6.57 10.88
CA PRO A 192 17.18 5.14 11.11
C PRO A 192 16.52 4.60 12.38
N GLU A 193 16.52 5.38 13.45
CA GLU A 193 15.93 5.02 14.73
C GLU A 193 14.42 4.80 14.66
N TRP A 194 13.72 5.48 13.75
CA TRP A 194 12.27 5.27 13.57
C TRP A 194 11.99 3.89 12.97
N ALA A 195 12.78 3.47 11.98
CA ALA A 195 12.68 2.15 11.37
C ALA A 195 13.06 1.04 12.36
N ARG A 196 14.12 1.26 13.16
CA ARG A 196 14.53 0.31 14.23
C ARG A 196 13.44 0.15 15.29
N ASN A 197 12.83 1.25 15.74
CA ASN A 197 11.73 1.20 16.71
C ASN A 197 10.60 0.27 16.22
N ILE A 198 10.20 0.39 14.96
CA ILE A 198 9.15 -0.45 14.37
C ILE A 198 9.61 -1.91 14.24
N ARG A 199 10.84 -2.15 13.75
CA ARG A 199 11.41 -3.51 13.66
C ARG A 199 11.39 -4.21 15.02
N ASP A 200 11.85 -3.53 16.06
CA ASP A 200 11.98 -4.11 17.40
C ASP A 200 10.60 -4.34 18.05
N GLN A 201 9.59 -3.53 17.70
CA GLN A 201 8.20 -3.80 18.05
C GLN A 201 7.66 -5.06 17.33
N CYS A 202 7.95 -5.21 16.03
CA CYS A 202 7.54 -6.38 15.26
C CYS A 202 8.15 -7.66 15.81
N ALA A 203 9.46 -7.64 16.13
CA ALA A 203 10.16 -8.77 16.74
C ALA A 203 9.53 -9.19 18.09
N ARG A 204 9.22 -8.23 18.96
CA ARG A 204 8.57 -8.50 20.26
C ARG A 204 7.16 -9.07 20.16
N ASN A 205 6.45 -8.79 19.07
CA ASN A 205 5.08 -9.24 18.84
C ASN A 205 5.00 -10.43 17.85
N ASN A 206 6.14 -10.99 17.43
CA ASN A 206 6.22 -12.03 16.39
C ASN A 206 5.49 -11.66 15.09
N VAL A 207 5.59 -10.40 14.67
CA VAL A 207 5.00 -9.91 13.41
C VAL A 207 6.08 -9.85 12.33
N PRO A 208 5.88 -10.49 11.15
CA PRO A 208 6.76 -10.35 9.99
C PRO A 208 7.06 -8.88 9.65
N PHE A 209 8.34 -8.56 9.54
CA PHE A 209 8.85 -7.22 9.25
C PHE A 209 9.56 -7.17 7.89
N PHE A 210 9.16 -6.21 7.06
CA PHE A 210 9.73 -5.96 5.74
C PHE A 210 10.30 -4.54 5.67
N PHE A 211 11.62 -4.40 5.51
CA PHE A 211 12.25 -3.11 5.27
C PHE A 211 12.46 -2.90 3.77
N LYS A 212 11.60 -2.07 3.18
CA LYS A 212 11.54 -1.90 1.72
C LYS A 212 12.73 -1.14 1.17
N GLN A 213 13.00 0.05 1.73
CA GLN A 213 14.09 0.93 1.31
C GLN A 213 14.13 2.23 2.15
N TRP A 214 15.26 2.93 2.08
CA TRP A 214 15.44 4.27 2.65
C TRP A 214 14.74 5.41 1.88
N GLY A 215 14.36 5.20 0.60
CA GLY A 215 13.82 6.26 -0.24
C GLY A 215 14.91 7.10 -0.90
N ALA A 216 14.64 8.39 -1.14
CA ALA A 216 15.61 9.26 -1.83
C ALA A 216 16.75 9.78 -0.93
N HIS A 217 16.62 9.64 0.38
CA HIS A 217 17.66 9.96 1.37
C HIS A 217 18.19 8.64 1.95
N GLY A 218 19.50 8.44 1.96
CA GLY A 218 20.13 7.25 2.54
C GLY A 218 20.11 7.27 4.07
N VAL A 219 20.62 6.19 4.68
CA VAL A 219 20.80 6.06 6.13
C VAL A 219 21.64 7.21 6.73
N ASP A 220 22.52 7.80 5.92
CA ASP A 220 23.38 8.95 6.24
C ASP A 220 22.72 10.31 5.97
N GLY A 221 21.43 10.32 5.63
CA GLY A 221 20.66 11.52 5.28
C GLY A 221 20.97 12.10 3.90
N GLN A 222 21.98 11.59 3.20
CA GLN A 222 22.39 12.12 1.90
C GLN A 222 21.43 11.71 0.80
N ARG A 223 21.15 12.64 -0.11
CA ARG A 223 20.22 12.43 -1.20
C ARG A 223 20.87 11.72 -2.38
N ARG A 224 20.26 10.63 -2.85
CA ARG A 224 20.70 9.84 -4.01
C ARG A 224 19.51 9.24 -4.75
N ALA A 225 19.76 8.66 -5.91
CA ALA A 225 18.76 7.80 -6.56
C ALA A 225 18.40 6.64 -5.63
N LYS A 226 17.11 6.34 -5.48
CA LYS A 226 16.59 5.41 -4.45
C LYS A 226 17.31 4.05 -4.43
N GLY A 227 17.62 3.49 -5.61
CA GLY A 227 18.30 2.20 -5.74
C GLY A 227 19.71 2.19 -5.16
N ARG A 228 20.39 3.35 -5.12
CA ARG A 228 21.73 3.49 -4.51
C ARG A 228 21.71 3.55 -2.99
N ASN A 229 20.57 3.95 -2.40
CA ASN A 229 20.42 3.95 -0.94
C ASN A 229 20.14 2.55 -0.39
N GLY A 230 19.74 1.61 -1.25
CA GLY A 230 19.58 0.20 -0.90
C GLY A 230 18.43 -0.06 0.09
N ARG A 231 18.45 -1.28 0.63
CA ARG A 231 17.42 -1.83 1.53
C ARG A 231 17.99 -2.53 2.76
N LEU A 232 19.21 -2.15 3.15
CA LEU A 232 19.81 -2.67 4.37
C LEU A 232 19.41 -1.80 5.55
N LEU A 233 18.82 -2.41 6.57
CA LEU A 233 18.63 -1.81 7.89
C LEU A 233 19.60 -2.50 8.86
N ASP A 234 20.56 -1.74 9.37
CA ASP A 234 21.67 -2.24 10.19
C ASP A 234 22.48 -3.36 9.50
N GLY A 235 22.75 -3.19 8.20
CA GLY A 235 23.51 -4.15 7.40
C GLY A 235 22.76 -5.41 6.99
N VAL A 236 21.49 -5.55 7.38
CA VAL A 236 20.67 -6.74 7.14
C VAL A 236 19.50 -6.42 6.20
N VAL A 237 19.20 -7.36 5.30
CA VAL A 237 17.97 -7.34 4.49
C VAL A 237 16.82 -7.90 5.33
N HIS A 238 15.71 -7.18 5.40
CA HIS A 238 14.49 -7.62 6.09
C HIS A 238 13.38 -7.80 5.05
N ASP A 239 13.15 -9.04 4.60
CA ASP A 239 12.19 -9.37 3.54
C ASP A 239 11.08 -10.34 4.04
N ALA A 240 10.79 -10.35 5.36
CA ALA A 240 9.80 -11.28 5.91
C ALA A 240 8.40 -10.99 5.33
N MET A 241 7.70 -12.05 4.94
CA MET A 241 6.34 -12.03 4.40
C MET A 241 5.41 -12.77 5.36
N PRO A 242 4.12 -12.43 5.41
CA PRO A 242 3.16 -13.21 6.16
C PRO A 242 2.91 -14.56 5.49
N GLU A 243 2.74 -15.60 6.28
CA GLU A 243 2.27 -16.91 5.81
C GLU A 243 0.74 -16.88 5.75
N LEU A 244 0.17 -17.53 4.73
CA LEU A 244 -1.27 -17.77 4.68
C LEU A 244 -1.57 -18.89 5.67
N CYS A 245 -2.24 -18.56 6.78
CA CYS A 245 -2.78 -19.53 7.73
C CYS A 245 -3.84 -20.43 7.08
#